data_AF-A0A1A9FYZ0-F1
#
_entry.id   AF-A0A1A9FYZ0-F1
#
_cell.length_a   1.000
_cell.length_b   1.000
_cell.length_c   1.000
_cell.angle_alpha   90.00
_cell.angle_beta   90.00
_cell.angle_gamma   90.00
#
_symmetry.space_group_name_H-M   'P 1'
#
loop_
_entity.id
_entity.type
_entity.pdbx_description
1 polymer ?
#
loop_
_entity_poly.entity_id
_entity_poly.type
_entity_poly.pdbx_seq_one_letter_code
_entity_poly.pdbx_strand_id
1 'polypeptide(L)'
;MNNQWGRSGNGPAAGGGIGGILFASVVCLALGAAGGYGAFRMMDDTVPHSELEARDTRIADLQRDLDARTAEVEESTRKAQALTQENGTLKRQLETLRKDANTSGADVAAIAAERTRLAQEVVPALEEKLQLLGQRVADAEAQQKKAEEAVKDRERRLSLQTDKIAGLEKSCTQEAAARGAEAEDLKTQTAGLRAELDKARTAEEALRTKNLPALQDEIDRKDKEIAALGERTKALTGQVEALEAANCMPLPKEPNDNGRKAVPDKQATDDAARDITIQALNPRNGARVAEVMRETPGLDALTSVQREQLERSLAAGECVTRALGGVFRRIPVLALRNLMRDLDADC
;
A
#
# COMPACT_ATOMS: atom_id res chain seq x y z
N MET A 1 22.76 5.94 67.82
CA MET A 1 23.81 5.21 68.54
C MET A 1 25.12 5.96 68.35
N ASN A 2 25.71 6.37 69.47
CA ASN A 2 26.88 7.24 69.61
C ASN A 2 28.14 6.70 68.94
N ASN A 3 28.86 7.55 68.20
CA ASN A 3 30.31 7.41 67.99
C ASN A 3 30.97 8.78 68.15
N GLN A 4 31.36 9.10 69.39
CA GLN A 4 32.13 10.27 69.78
C GLN A 4 33.60 9.83 69.91
N TRP A 5 34.38 10.03 68.85
CA TRP A 5 35.84 9.91 68.90
C TRP A 5 36.45 11.11 68.20
N GLY A 6 36.85 12.11 68.99
CA GLY A 6 37.57 13.26 68.47
C GLY A 6 37.35 14.52 69.29
N ARG A 7 38.04 14.63 70.44
CA ARG A 7 38.68 15.85 70.96
C ARG A 7 38.99 15.73 72.46
N SER A 8 40.25 15.49 72.76
CA SER A 8 41.04 16.16 73.78
C SER A 8 42.50 15.93 73.36
N GLY A 9 43.39 16.89 73.28
CA GLY A 9 43.48 18.14 74.01
C GLY A 9 44.95 18.24 74.35
N ASN A 10 45.71 18.88 73.46
CA ASN A 10 47.14 19.12 73.58
C ASN A 10 47.40 19.97 74.84
N GLY A 11 48.19 19.47 75.78
CA GLY A 11 48.68 20.21 76.94
C GLY A 11 50.17 19.89 77.15
N PRO A 12 51.05 20.90 77.28
CA PRO A 12 52.46 20.65 77.56
C PRO A 12 52.63 20.43 79.06
N ALA A 13 52.89 19.18 79.46
CA ALA A 13 53.32 18.87 80.82
C ALA A 13 54.84 18.75 80.85
N ALA A 14 55.47 19.75 81.45
CA ALA A 14 56.84 19.72 81.94
C ALA A 14 57.00 18.67 83.06
N GLY A 15 58.22 18.15 83.20
CA GLY A 15 58.63 17.22 84.25
C GLY A 15 59.28 16.00 83.61
N GLY A 16 60.57 15.78 83.67
CA GLY A 16 61.52 16.04 84.75
C GLY A 16 62.37 14.79 84.78
N GLY A 17 63.63 14.90 84.34
CA GLY A 17 64.50 13.74 84.13
C GLY A 17 64.82 13.01 85.43
N ILE A 18 64.27 11.81 85.60
CA ILE A 18 64.60 10.88 86.68
C ILE A 18 65.73 9.95 86.20
N GLY A 19 66.85 10.55 85.82
CA GLY A 19 68.05 9.83 85.35
C GLY A 19 69.32 10.10 86.16
N GLY A 20 69.30 11.07 87.08
CA GLY A 20 70.53 11.57 87.74
C GLY A 20 70.72 11.20 89.21
N ILE A 21 69.71 10.67 89.91
CA ILE A 21 69.75 10.57 91.39
C ILE A 21 70.35 9.26 91.89
N LEU A 22 70.41 8.19 91.08
CA LEU A 22 71.02 6.93 91.53
C LEU A 22 72.55 6.87 91.32
N PHE A 23 73.11 7.66 90.40
CA PHE A 23 74.56 7.68 90.17
C PHE A 23 75.33 8.48 91.24
N ALA A 24 74.74 9.53 91.79
CA ALA A 24 75.37 10.33 92.85
C ALA A 24 75.55 9.53 94.15
N SER A 25 74.57 8.70 94.51
CA SER A 25 74.60 7.88 95.73
C SER A 25 75.69 6.81 95.71
N VAL A 26 75.94 6.20 94.54
CA VAL A 26 76.94 5.13 94.40
C VAL A 26 78.37 5.68 94.35
N VAL A 27 78.58 6.85 93.72
CA VAL A 27 79.91 7.49 93.67
C VAL A 27 80.32 8.04 95.05
N CYS A 28 79.39 8.59 95.83
CA CYS A 28 79.69 9.03 97.20
C CYS A 28 79.98 7.85 98.15
N LEU A 29 79.38 6.68 97.92
CA LEU A 29 79.66 5.49 98.73
C LEU A 29 80.99 4.81 98.33
N ALA A 30 81.36 4.88 97.04
CA ALA A 30 82.64 4.37 96.54
C ALA A 30 83.84 5.27 96.92
N LEU A 31 83.70 6.60 96.89
CA LEU A 31 84.75 7.52 97.37
C LEU A 31 84.85 7.60 98.90
N GLY A 32 83.75 7.35 99.63
CA GLY A 32 83.75 7.25 101.09
C GLY A 32 84.44 5.98 101.63
N ALA A 33 84.47 4.89 100.86
CA ALA A 33 85.08 3.63 101.26
C ALA A 33 86.61 3.57 101.02
N ALA A 34 87.15 4.31 100.04
CA ALA A 34 88.58 4.30 99.72
C ALA A 34 89.45 5.22 100.62
N GLY A 35 88.86 6.24 101.27
CA GLY A 35 89.59 7.19 102.12
C GLY A 35 89.71 6.82 103.61
N GLY A 36 88.96 5.81 104.09
CA GLY A 36 88.84 5.50 105.53
C GLY A 36 89.80 4.43 106.08
N TYR A 37 90.48 3.66 105.22
CA TYR A 37 91.22 2.46 105.65
C TYR A 37 92.67 2.72 106.14
N GLY A 38 93.17 3.95 106.06
CA GLY A 38 94.54 4.31 106.45
C GLY A 38 94.73 4.72 107.92
N ALA A 39 93.66 5.17 108.60
CA ALA A 39 93.78 5.75 109.94
C ALA A 39 93.61 4.76 111.10
N PHE A 40 93.27 3.49 110.83
CA PHE A 40 93.01 2.47 111.85
C PHE A 40 94.14 1.43 112.03
N ARG A 41 95.33 1.68 111.48
CA ARG A 41 96.50 0.76 111.56
C ARG A 41 97.62 1.18 112.52
N MET A 42 97.39 2.18 113.38
CA MET A 42 98.36 2.62 114.41
C MET A 42 97.88 2.40 115.85
N MET A 43 96.99 1.42 116.07
CA MET A 43 96.75 0.82 117.39
C MET A 43 97.11 -0.66 117.29
N ASP A 44 98.23 -0.98 117.92
CA ASP A 44 98.77 -2.32 118.07
C ASP A 44 98.04 -2.99 119.24
N ASP A 45 97.19 -3.97 118.94
CA ASP A 45 96.98 -5.11 119.83
C ASP A 45 96.48 -6.30 119.00
N THR A 46 97.01 -7.48 119.31
CA THR A 46 96.90 -8.69 118.49
C THR A 46 95.45 -9.11 118.24
N VAL A 47 95.00 -9.05 116.99
CA VAL A 47 93.71 -9.64 116.58
C VAL A 47 93.78 -11.16 116.78
N PRO A 48 92.95 -11.77 117.64
CA PRO A 48 92.96 -13.22 117.84
C PRO A 48 92.55 -13.94 116.54
N HIS A 49 93.15 -15.10 116.24
CA HIS A 49 92.89 -15.88 115.00
C HIS A 49 91.39 -16.14 114.74
N SER A 50 90.56 -16.22 115.78
CA SER A 50 89.11 -16.39 115.66
C SER A 50 88.39 -15.20 115.02
N GLU A 51 88.91 -13.97 115.14
CA GLU A 51 88.32 -12.80 114.49
C GLU A 51 88.73 -12.70 113.01
N LEU A 52 89.93 -13.18 112.66
CA LEU A 52 90.36 -13.32 111.27
C LEU A 52 89.52 -14.38 110.53
N GLU A 53 89.27 -15.53 111.16
CA GLU A 53 88.35 -16.55 110.61
C GLU A 53 86.91 -16.05 110.47
N ALA A 54 86.43 -15.24 111.43
CA ALA A 54 85.11 -14.59 111.35
C ALA A 54 85.03 -13.52 110.24
N ARG A 55 86.15 -12.87 109.89
CA ARG A 55 86.22 -11.94 108.77
C ARG A 55 86.30 -12.67 107.44
N ASP A 56 87.08 -13.74 107.34
CA ASP A 56 87.21 -14.54 106.13
C ASP A 56 85.88 -15.24 105.77
N THR A 57 85.16 -15.76 106.77
CA THR A 57 83.80 -16.30 106.57
C THR A 57 82.83 -15.23 106.07
N ARG A 58 82.85 -14.01 106.63
CA ARG A 58 82.04 -12.88 106.14
C ARG A 58 82.43 -12.45 104.73
N ILE A 59 83.73 -12.44 104.39
CA ILE A 59 84.21 -12.12 103.05
C ILE A 59 83.70 -13.17 102.07
N ALA A 60 83.77 -14.45 102.42
CA ALA A 60 83.26 -15.54 101.59
C ALA A 60 81.72 -15.47 101.42
N ASP A 61 80.96 -15.15 102.47
CA ASP A 61 79.51 -14.97 102.40
C ASP A 61 79.13 -13.77 101.52
N LEU A 62 79.82 -12.63 101.68
CA LEU A 62 79.62 -11.44 100.85
C LEU A 62 79.99 -11.69 99.38
N GLN A 63 81.03 -12.48 99.11
CA GLN A 63 81.38 -12.90 97.76
C GLN A 63 80.27 -13.75 97.14
N ARG A 64 79.72 -14.72 97.88
CA ARG A 64 78.58 -15.53 97.40
C ARG A 64 77.34 -14.68 97.13
N ASP A 65 77.04 -13.70 98.00
CA ASP A 65 75.93 -12.78 97.79
C ASP A 65 76.15 -11.87 96.57
N LEU A 66 77.38 -11.40 96.36
CA LEU A 66 77.72 -10.58 95.20
C LEU A 66 77.62 -11.38 93.91
N ASP A 67 78.10 -12.64 93.89
CA ASP A 67 77.96 -13.56 92.77
C ASP A 67 76.49 -13.92 92.49
N ALA A 68 75.67 -14.08 93.53
CA ALA A 68 74.22 -14.30 93.38
C ALA A 68 73.52 -13.07 92.78
N ARG A 69 73.88 -11.87 93.22
CA ARG A 69 73.33 -10.61 92.69
C ARG A 69 73.80 -10.31 91.27
N THR A 70 75.05 -10.61 90.93
CA THR A 70 75.53 -10.46 89.54
C THR A 70 74.81 -11.42 88.61
N ALA A 71 74.60 -12.68 89.02
CA ALA A 71 73.79 -13.64 88.26
C ALA A 71 72.34 -13.16 88.07
N GLU A 72 71.71 -12.58 89.10
CA GLU A 72 70.36 -11.99 89.02
C GLU A 72 70.30 -10.77 88.09
N VAL A 73 71.33 -9.90 88.11
CA VAL A 73 71.45 -8.76 87.19
C VAL A 73 71.66 -9.24 85.76
N GLU A 74 72.45 -10.27 85.52
CA GLU A 74 72.61 -10.86 84.20
C GLU A 74 71.30 -11.48 83.70
N GLU A 75 70.58 -12.22 84.53
CA GLU A 75 69.30 -12.81 84.17
C GLU A 75 68.25 -11.74 83.87
N SER A 76 68.14 -10.72 84.71
CA SER A 76 67.23 -9.59 84.48
C SER A 76 67.61 -8.78 83.24
N THR A 77 68.90 -8.62 82.95
CA THR A 77 69.38 -8.00 81.72
C THR A 77 69.01 -8.83 80.49
N ARG A 78 69.16 -10.15 80.53
CA ARG A 78 68.73 -11.06 79.45
C ARG A 78 67.21 -10.98 79.24
N LYS A 79 66.42 -10.96 80.32
CA LYS A 79 64.96 -10.78 80.26
C LYS A 79 64.59 -9.41 79.68
N ALA A 80 65.26 -8.34 80.07
CA ALA A 80 65.04 -7.00 79.52
C ALA A 80 65.38 -6.92 78.03
N GLN A 81 66.45 -7.58 77.60
CA GLN A 81 66.82 -7.70 76.18
C GLN A 81 65.78 -8.50 75.38
N ALA A 82 65.31 -9.64 75.91
CA ALA A 82 64.26 -10.45 75.30
C ALA A 82 62.95 -9.66 75.14
N LEU A 83 62.50 -8.99 76.21
CA LEU A 83 61.32 -8.12 76.17
C LEU A 83 61.50 -6.95 75.20
N THR A 84 62.71 -6.41 75.05
CA THR A 84 62.99 -5.35 74.07
C THR A 84 62.88 -5.86 72.63
N GLN A 85 63.36 -7.08 72.37
CA GLN A 85 63.23 -7.73 71.06
C GLN A 85 61.76 -8.07 70.73
N GLU A 86 61.01 -8.57 71.71
CA GLU A 86 59.57 -8.83 71.59
C GLU A 86 58.79 -7.55 71.32
N ASN A 87 59.04 -6.47 72.07
CA ASN A 87 58.44 -5.16 71.82
C ASN A 87 58.78 -4.63 70.42
N GLY A 88 60.03 -4.81 69.96
CA GLY A 88 60.43 -4.46 68.59
C GLY A 88 59.67 -5.25 67.53
N THR A 89 59.40 -6.53 67.79
CA THR A 89 58.66 -7.42 66.88
C THR A 89 57.18 -7.07 66.85
N LEU A 90 56.55 -6.89 68.02
CA LEU A 90 55.16 -6.45 68.14
C LEU A 90 54.94 -5.09 67.49
N LYS A 91 55.88 -4.15 67.63
CA LYS A 91 55.80 -2.84 66.98
C LYS A 91 55.81 -2.96 65.45
N ARG A 92 56.62 -3.86 64.88
CA ARG A 92 56.61 -4.12 63.43
C ARG A 92 55.30 -4.78 62.99
N GLN A 93 54.79 -5.75 63.75
CA GLN A 93 53.51 -6.39 63.45
C GLN A 93 52.35 -5.40 63.47
N LEU A 94 52.28 -4.50 64.46
CA LEU A 94 51.29 -3.43 64.52
C LEU A 94 51.39 -2.47 63.33
N GLU A 95 52.61 -2.12 62.90
CA GLU A 95 52.81 -1.26 61.73
C GLU A 95 52.36 -1.94 60.43
N THR A 96 52.63 -3.23 60.27
CA THR A 96 52.14 -4.02 59.12
C THR A 96 50.62 -4.10 59.12
N LEU A 97 49.99 -4.49 60.24
CA LEU A 97 48.54 -4.55 60.37
C LEU A 97 47.88 -3.19 60.11
N ARG A 98 48.51 -2.10 60.55
CA ARG A 98 48.03 -0.74 60.27
C ARG A 98 48.08 -0.42 58.77
N LYS A 99 49.13 -0.82 58.07
CA LYS A 99 49.24 -0.65 56.61
C LYS A 99 48.17 -1.47 55.89
N ASP A 100 47.99 -2.73 56.27
CA ASP A 100 46.99 -3.62 55.68
C ASP A 100 45.54 -3.13 55.94
N ALA A 101 45.28 -2.56 57.12
CA ALA A 101 43.99 -1.91 57.42
C ALA A 101 43.75 -0.65 56.58
N ASN A 102 44.81 0.13 56.31
CA ASN A 102 44.70 1.32 55.46
C ASN A 102 44.49 0.95 53.98
N THR A 103 45.17 -0.08 53.47
CA THR A 103 44.99 -0.55 52.08
C THR A 103 43.60 -1.15 51.88
N SER A 104 43.16 -2.05 52.78
CA SER A 104 41.80 -2.60 52.73
C SER A 104 40.72 -1.51 52.88
N GLY A 105 40.95 -0.48 53.70
CA GLY A 105 40.08 0.68 53.77
C GLY A 105 39.98 1.46 52.45
N ALA A 106 41.08 1.61 51.73
CA ALA A 106 41.11 2.23 50.40
C ALA A 106 40.37 1.38 49.35
N ASP A 107 40.56 0.06 49.38
CA ASP A 107 39.87 -0.87 48.47
C ASP A 107 38.35 -0.87 48.70
N VAL A 108 37.91 -0.88 49.96
CA VAL A 108 36.49 -0.79 50.32
C VAL A 108 35.89 0.54 49.84
N ALA A 109 36.62 1.64 49.96
CA ALA A 109 36.19 2.94 49.45
C ALA A 109 36.08 2.95 47.91
N ALA A 110 37.04 2.33 47.21
CA ALA A 110 37.00 2.19 45.75
C ALA A 110 35.79 1.35 45.29
N ILE A 111 35.55 0.20 45.93
CA ILE A 111 34.40 -0.65 45.64
C ILE A 111 33.07 0.08 45.92
N ALA A 112 33.00 0.88 46.99
CA ALA A 112 31.82 1.69 47.28
C ALA A 112 31.58 2.77 46.21
N ALA A 113 32.64 3.40 45.71
CA ALA A 113 32.57 4.36 44.61
C ALA A 113 32.12 3.69 43.29
N GLU A 114 32.61 2.49 42.98
CA GLU A 114 32.14 1.73 41.81
C GLU A 114 30.69 1.30 41.95
N ARG A 115 30.26 0.82 43.12
CA ARG A 115 28.86 0.45 43.36
C ARG A 115 27.92 1.65 43.21
N THR A 116 28.31 2.82 43.72
CA THR A 116 27.51 4.04 43.56
C THR A 116 27.46 4.47 42.10
N ARG A 117 28.58 4.41 41.37
CA ARG A 117 28.60 4.67 39.92
C ARG A 117 27.70 3.71 39.14
N LEU A 118 27.79 2.40 39.40
CA LEU A 118 26.95 1.40 38.75
C LEU A 118 25.46 1.67 39.02
N ALA A 119 25.11 1.97 40.27
CA ALA A 119 23.73 2.24 40.67
C ALA A 119 23.17 3.57 40.11
N GLN A 120 23.99 4.63 40.04
CA GLN A 120 23.54 5.98 39.68
C GLN A 120 23.68 6.30 38.19
N GLU A 121 24.61 5.67 37.48
CA GLU A 121 24.85 5.96 36.06
C GLU A 121 24.44 4.79 35.18
N VAL A 122 24.97 3.59 35.47
CA VAL A 122 24.89 2.47 34.53
C VAL A 122 23.49 1.85 34.51
N VAL A 123 22.91 1.58 35.69
CA VAL A 123 21.55 1.04 35.79
C VAL A 123 20.52 1.96 35.12
N PRO A 124 20.41 3.27 35.45
CA PRO A 124 19.42 4.13 34.83
C PRO A 124 19.68 4.34 33.33
N ALA A 125 20.94 4.42 32.89
CA ALA A 125 21.24 4.51 31.45
C ALA A 125 20.84 3.24 30.68
N LEU A 126 20.93 2.06 31.30
CA LEU A 126 20.44 0.81 30.72
C LEU A 126 18.91 0.75 30.72
N GLU A 127 18.25 1.19 31.79
CA GLU A 127 16.79 1.29 31.85
C GLU A 127 16.23 2.23 30.77
N GLU A 128 16.84 3.41 30.59
CA GLU A 128 16.48 4.34 29.53
C GLU A 128 16.64 3.72 28.14
N LYS A 129 17.76 3.03 27.89
CA LYS A 129 17.99 2.32 26.62
C LYS A 129 16.97 1.20 26.40
N LEU A 130 16.61 0.45 27.43
CA LEU A 130 15.59 -0.60 27.33
C LEU A 130 14.21 -0.01 27.03
N GLN A 131 13.85 1.12 27.65
CA GLN A 131 12.61 1.83 27.34
C GLN A 131 12.58 2.32 25.90
N LEU A 132 13.67 2.93 25.42
CA LEU A 132 13.80 3.41 24.05
C LEU A 132 13.75 2.25 23.03
N LEU A 133 14.40 1.13 23.32
CA LEU A 133 14.30 -0.06 22.48
C LEU A 133 12.88 -0.64 22.50
N GLY A 134 12.21 -0.66 23.66
CA GLY A 134 10.82 -1.08 23.77
C GLY A 134 9.88 -0.21 22.92
N GLN A 135 10.06 1.11 22.94
CA GLN A 135 9.30 2.03 22.10
C GLN A 135 9.56 1.79 20.61
N ARG A 136 10.83 1.62 20.21
CA ARG A 136 11.19 1.33 18.81
C ARG A 136 10.61 0.01 18.33
N VAL A 137 10.56 -1.02 19.17
CA VAL A 137 9.93 -2.30 18.84
C VAL A 137 8.42 -2.10 18.66
N ALA A 138 7.75 -1.39 19.56
CA ALA A 138 6.32 -1.09 19.43
C ALA A 138 6.00 -0.28 18.16
N ASP A 139 6.82 0.71 17.83
CA ASP A 139 6.68 1.49 16.60
C ASP A 139 6.91 0.63 15.35
N ALA A 140 7.93 -0.24 15.36
CA ALA A 140 8.20 -1.16 14.28
C ALA A 140 7.06 -2.16 14.07
N GLU A 141 6.49 -2.72 15.15
CA GLU A 141 5.32 -3.60 15.10
C GLU A 141 4.08 -2.86 14.56
N ALA A 142 3.87 -1.60 14.96
CA ALA A 142 2.78 -0.79 14.44
C ALA A 142 2.95 -0.48 12.95
N GLN A 143 4.18 -0.20 12.50
CA GLN A 143 4.50 -0.02 11.08
C GLN A 143 4.32 -1.31 10.29
N GLN A 144 4.73 -2.46 10.84
CA GLN A 144 4.53 -3.76 10.21
C GLN A 144 3.05 -4.06 10.02
N LYS A 145 2.21 -3.87 11.05
CA LYS A 145 0.75 -4.08 10.94
C LYS A 145 0.13 -3.19 9.86
N LYS A 146 0.50 -1.91 9.81
CA LYS A 146 0.04 -0.99 8.76
C LYS A 146 0.48 -1.43 7.37
N ALA A 147 1.71 -1.91 7.22
CA ALA A 147 2.21 -2.43 5.95
C ALA A 147 1.48 -3.70 5.52
N GLU A 148 1.22 -4.64 6.44
CA GLU A 148 0.45 -5.86 6.16
C GLU A 148 -0.99 -5.55 5.74
N GLU A 149 -1.65 -4.59 6.40
CA GLU A 149 -2.98 -4.12 6.00
C GLU A 149 -2.97 -3.47 4.61
N ALA A 150 -1.97 -2.65 4.30
CA ALA A 150 -1.79 -2.05 2.99
C ALA A 150 -1.55 -3.09 1.88
N VAL A 151 -0.79 -4.15 2.19
CA VAL A 151 -0.59 -5.28 1.26
C VAL A 151 -1.91 -6.02 1.02
N LYS A 152 -2.66 -6.36 2.07
CA LYS A 152 -3.98 -7.00 1.95
C LYS A 152 -4.97 -6.17 1.14
N ASP A 153 -4.99 -4.85 1.33
CA ASP A 153 -5.84 -3.96 0.53
C ASP A 153 -5.41 -3.96 -0.94
N ARG A 154 -4.10 -3.90 -1.21
CA ARG A 154 -3.58 -3.96 -2.58
C ARG A 154 -3.90 -5.29 -3.25
N GLU A 155 -3.79 -6.41 -2.54
CA GLU A 155 -4.17 -7.74 -3.06
C GLU A 155 -5.66 -7.79 -3.43
N ARG A 156 -6.55 -7.24 -2.60
CA ARG A 156 -7.98 -7.14 -2.92
C ARG A 156 -8.24 -6.27 -4.16
N ARG A 157 -7.52 -5.15 -4.30
CA ARG A 157 -7.64 -4.31 -5.50
C ARG A 157 -7.16 -5.05 -6.76
N LEU A 158 -6.05 -5.78 -6.65
CA LEU A 158 -5.53 -6.58 -7.76
C LEU A 158 -6.49 -7.73 -8.12
N SER A 159 -7.09 -8.41 -7.14
CA SER A 159 -8.09 -9.45 -7.44
C SER A 159 -9.30 -8.89 -8.17
N LEU A 160 -9.82 -7.74 -7.71
CA LEU A 160 -10.93 -7.06 -8.39
C LEU A 160 -10.57 -6.61 -9.82
N GLN A 161 -9.34 -6.17 -10.04
CA GLN A 161 -8.85 -5.83 -11.39
C GLN A 161 -8.72 -7.07 -12.27
N THR A 162 -8.20 -8.18 -11.75
CA THR A 162 -8.11 -9.46 -12.45
C THR A 162 -9.51 -9.96 -12.85
N ASP A 163 -10.48 -9.91 -11.94
CA ASP A 163 -11.87 -10.30 -12.22
C ASP A 163 -12.50 -9.40 -13.30
N LYS A 164 -12.22 -8.09 -13.25
CA LYS A 164 -12.68 -7.14 -14.27
C LYS A 164 -12.05 -7.43 -15.63
N ILE A 165 -10.75 -7.72 -15.69
CA ILE A 165 -10.05 -8.08 -16.93
C ILE A 165 -10.65 -9.38 -17.49
N ALA A 166 -10.81 -10.42 -16.68
CA ALA A 166 -11.42 -11.67 -17.10
C ALA A 166 -12.86 -11.47 -17.62
N GLY A 167 -13.64 -10.62 -16.96
CA GLY A 167 -14.97 -10.23 -17.42
C GLY A 167 -14.94 -9.51 -18.78
N LEU A 168 -14.02 -8.56 -18.96
CA LEU A 168 -13.85 -7.84 -20.21
C LEU A 168 -13.37 -8.76 -21.35
N GLU A 169 -12.40 -9.64 -21.10
CA GLU A 169 -11.93 -10.64 -22.06
C GLU A 169 -13.07 -11.58 -22.49
N LYS A 170 -13.91 -12.00 -21.56
CA LYS A 170 -15.11 -12.79 -21.86
C LYS A 170 -16.11 -12.01 -22.72
N SER A 171 -16.34 -10.72 -22.42
CA SER A 171 -17.23 -9.89 -23.25
C SER A 171 -16.66 -9.67 -24.66
N CYS A 172 -15.36 -9.41 -24.78
CA CYS A 172 -14.69 -9.20 -26.05
C CYS A 172 -14.70 -10.46 -26.93
N THR A 173 -14.49 -11.63 -26.33
CA THR A 173 -14.56 -12.92 -27.05
C THR A 173 -15.99 -13.24 -27.49
N GLN A 174 -16.99 -12.95 -26.66
CA GLN A 174 -18.41 -13.10 -27.03
C GLN A 174 -18.81 -12.15 -28.17
N GLU A 175 -18.40 -10.88 -28.12
CA GLU A 175 -18.64 -9.94 -29.21
C GLU A 175 -17.94 -10.36 -30.50
N ALA A 176 -16.70 -10.84 -30.43
CA ALA A 176 -15.99 -11.35 -31.60
C ALA A 176 -16.69 -12.55 -32.23
N ALA A 177 -17.21 -13.47 -31.39
CA ALA A 177 -18.00 -14.61 -31.87
C ALA A 177 -19.33 -14.16 -32.50
N ALA A 178 -20.04 -13.21 -31.89
CA ALA A 178 -21.29 -12.67 -32.41
C ALA A 178 -21.08 -11.97 -33.76
N ARG A 179 -20.09 -11.07 -33.86
CA ARG A 179 -19.72 -10.41 -35.12
C ARG A 179 -19.27 -11.41 -36.20
N GLY A 180 -18.58 -12.48 -35.81
CA GLY A 180 -18.18 -13.55 -36.72
C GLY A 180 -19.38 -14.32 -37.28
N ALA A 181 -20.39 -14.62 -36.45
CA ALA A 181 -21.63 -15.25 -36.88
C ALA A 181 -22.43 -14.33 -37.82
N GLU A 182 -22.59 -13.05 -37.46
CA GLU A 182 -23.24 -12.05 -38.31
C GLU A 182 -22.55 -11.90 -39.67
N ALA A 183 -21.21 -11.94 -39.70
CA ALA A 183 -20.46 -11.87 -40.95
C ALA A 183 -20.70 -13.08 -41.86
N GLU A 184 -20.76 -14.29 -41.31
CA GLU A 184 -21.09 -15.50 -42.10
C GLU A 184 -22.56 -15.50 -42.53
N ASP A 185 -23.49 -15.03 -41.70
CA ASP A 185 -24.89 -14.85 -42.09
C ASP A 185 -25.05 -13.84 -43.25
N LEU A 186 -24.39 -12.69 -43.17
CA LEU A 186 -24.39 -11.70 -44.26
C LEU A 186 -23.76 -12.25 -45.54
N LYS A 187 -22.71 -13.06 -45.42
CA LYS A 187 -22.05 -13.70 -46.56
C LYS A 187 -22.95 -14.74 -47.23
N THR A 188 -23.68 -15.54 -46.46
CA THR A 188 -24.67 -16.48 -47.00
C THR A 188 -25.83 -15.76 -47.66
N GLN A 189 -26.36 -14.69 -47.05
CA GLN A 189 -27.38 -13.84 -47.68
C GLN A 189 -26.89 -13.21 -48.99
N THR A 190 -25.66 -12.70 -49.01
CA THR A 190 -25.06 -12.12 -50.22
C THR A 190 -24.90 -13.17 -51.33
N ALA A 191 -24.49 -14.39 -50.98
CA ALA A 191 -24.40 -15.49 -51.94
C ALA A 191 -25.80 -15.90 -52.46
N GLY A 192 -26.81 -15.94 -51.60
CA GLY A 192 -28.20 -16.20 -51.96
C GLY A 192 -28.75 -15.17 -52.95
N LEU A 193 -28.61 -13.88 -52.61
CA LEU A 193 -29.04 -12.77 -53.48
C LEU A 193 -28.34 -12.78 -54.84
N ARG A 194 -27.04 -13.12 -54.89
CA ARG A 194 -26.33 -13.28 -56.17
C ARG A 194 -26.92 -14.41 -57.02
N ALA A 195 -27.21 -15.56 -56.40
CA ALA A 195 -27.82 -16.68 -57.10
C ALA A 195 -29.24 -16.35 -57.61
N GLU A 196 -30.02 -15.59 -56.85
CA GLU A 196 -31.33 -15.09 -57.31
C GLU A 196 -31.20 -14.11 -58.47
N LEU A 197 -30.20 -13.22 -58.42
CA LEU A 197 -29.93 -12.26 -59.48
C LEU A 197 -29.51 -12.97 -60.78
N ASP A 198 -28.69 -14.02 -60.70
CA ASP A 198 -28.32 -14.84 -61.86
C ASP A 198 -29.51 -15.63 -62.43
N LYS A 199 -30.39 -16.15 -61.57
CA LYS A 199 -31.65 -16.78 -62.01
C LYS A 199 -32.57 -15.78 -62.71
N ALA A 200 -32.68 -14.56 -62.18
CA ALA A 200 -33.48 -13.51 -62.80
C ALA A 200 -32.91 -13.10 -64.16
N ARG A 201 -31.59 -12.96 -64.28
CA ARG A 201 -30.91 -12.67 -65.56
C ARG A 201 -31.12 -13.75 -66.60
N THR A 202 -30.96 -15.03 -66.23
CA THR A 202 -31.19 -16.14 -67.15
C THR A 202 -32.65 -16.23 -67.60
N ALA A 203 -33.60 -15.93 -66.70
CA ALA A 203 -35.01 -15.82 -67.05
C ALA A 203 -35.30 -14.63 -68.00
N GLU A 204 -34.68 -13.47 -67.77
CA GLU A 204 -34.77 -12.30 -68.65
C GLU A 204 -34.21 -12.61 -70.05
N GLU A 205 -33.04 -13.26 -70.13
CA GLU A 205 -32.45 -13.69 -71.39
C GLU A 205 -33.33 -14.71 -72.12
N ALA A 206 -33.92 -15.68 -71.40
CA ALA A 206 -34.86 -16.62 -71.99
C ALA A 206 -36.13 -15.93 -72.53
N LEU A 207 -36.65 -14.95 -71.79
CA LEU A 207 -37.77 -14.12 -72.24
C LEU A 207 -37.42 -13.36 -73.52
N ARG A 208 -36.24 -12.73 -73.57
CA ARG A 208 -35.76 -11.97 -74.73
C ARG A 208 -35.47 -12.82 -75.95
N THR A 209 -34.80 -13.96 -75.79
CA THR A 209 -34.26 -14.74 -76.90
C THR A 209 -35.20 -15.82 -77.40
N LYS A 210 -36.09 -16.34 -76.57
CA LYS A 210 -36.98 -17.45 -76.93
C LYS A 210 -38.45 -17.03 -76.91
N ASN A 211 -38.92 -16.51 -75.77
CA ASN A 211 -40.37 -16.33 -75.58
C ASN A 211 -40.91 -15.16 -76.41
N LEU A 212 -40.22 -14.02 -76.47
CA LEU A 212 -40.64 -12.87 -77.27
C LEU A 212 -40.66 -13.16 -78.78
N PRO A 213 -39.58 -13.73 -79.38
CA PRO A 213 -39.61 -14.10 -80.80
C PRO A 213 -40.67 -15.16 -81.11
N ALA A 214 -40.84 -16.18 -80.26
CA ALA A 214 -41.86 -17.21 -80.48
C ALA A 214 -43.28 -16.63 -80.48
N LEU A 215 -43.57 -15.69 -79.57
CA LEU A 215 -44.85 -14.97 -79.56
C LEU A 215 -45.01 -14.09 -80.81
N GLN A 216 -43.95 -13.43 -81.27
CA GLN A 216 -43.98 -12.64 -82.50
C GLN A 216 -44.26 -13.53 -83.73
N ASP A 217 -43.61 -14.69 -83.83
CA ASP A 217 -43.85 -15.67 -84.91
C ASP A 217 -45.29 -16.20 -84.89
N GLU A 218 -45.87 -16.37 -83.70
CA GLU A 218 -47.26 -16.80 -83.54
C GLU A 218 -48.24 -15.69 -83.93
N ILE A 219 -47.97 -14.43 -83.57
CA ILE A 219 -48.73 -13.26 -84.02
C ILE A 219 -48.69 -13.19 -85.55
N ASP A 220 -47.51 -13.25 -86.16
CA ASP A 220 -47.35 -13.18 -87.62
C ASP A 220 -48.10 -14.33 -88.33
N ARG A 221 -48.14 -15.52 -87.72
CA ARG A 221 -48.90 -16.67 -88.22
C ARG A 221 -50.40 -16.43 -88.12
N LYS A 222 -50.88 -15.91 -86.99
CA LYS A 222 -52.29 -15.58 -86.76
C LYS A 222 -52.76 -14.46 -87.67
N ASP A 223 -51.93 -13.46 -87.94
CA ASP A 223 -52.24 -12.38 -88.88
C ASP A 223 -52.38 -12.90 -90.32
N LYS A 224 -51.52 -13.83 -90.75
CA LYS A 224 -51.68 -14.51 -92.05
C LYS A 224 -52.99 -15.32 -92.12
N GLU A 225 -53.36 -16.00 -91.04
CA GLU A 225 -54.62 -16.75 -90.94
C GLU A 225 -55.83 -15.81 -91.01
N ILE A 226 -55.80 -14.69 -90.29
CA ILE A 226 -56.83 -13.64 -90.33
C ILE A 226 -56.92 -13.06 -91.75
N ALA A 227 -55.80 -12.76 -92.41
CA ALA A 227 -55.80 -12.24 -93.78
C ALA A 227 -56.42 -13.26 -94.76
N ALA A 228 -56.08 -14.54 -94.65
CA ALA A 228 -56.66 -15.59 -95.49
C ALA A 228 -58.17 -15.80 -95.24
N LEU A 229 -58.61 -15.75 -93.97
CA LEU A 229 -60.03 -15.75 -93.63
C LEU A 229 -60.75 -14.49 -94.14
N GLY A 230 -60.07 -13.33 -94.12
CA GLY A 230 -60.52 -12.08 -94.71
C GLY A 230 -60.74 -12.17 -96.22
N GLU A 231 -59.80 -12.79 -96.94
CA GLU A 231 -59.97 -13.03 -98.39
C GLU A 231 -61.08 -14.05 -98.67
N ARG A 232 -61.20 -15.11 -97.87
CA ARG A 232 -62.32 -16.07 -97.99
C ARG A 232 -63.67 -15.41 -97.71
N THR A 233 -63.77 -14.57 -96.69
CA THR A 233 -65.01 -13.85 -96.39
C THR A 233 -65.35 -12.88 -97.51
N LYS A 234 -64.40 -12.09 -98.04
CA LYS A 234 -64.63 -11.27 -99.24
C LYS A 234 -65.10 -12.09 -100.44
N ALA A 235 -64.49 -13.25 -100.70
CA ALA A 235 -64.88 -14.13 -101.80
C ALA A 235 -66.29 -14.69 -101.60
N LEU A 236 -66.63 -15.11 -100.39
CA LEU A 236 -67.99 -15.55 -100.03
C LEU A 236 -69.00 -14.40 -100.11
N THR A 237 -68.67 -13.21 -99.63
CA THR A 237 -69.51 -12.01 -99.78
C THR A 237 -69.73 -11.69 -101.25
N GLY A 238 -68.68 -11.71 -102.09
CA GLY A 238 -68.82 -11.54 -103.53
C GLY A 238 -69.65 -12.64 -104.21
N GLN A 239 -69.58 -13.88 -103.71
CA GLN A 239 -70.47 -14.96 -104.16
C GLN A 239 -71.92 -14.74 -103.73
N VAL A 240 -72.16 -14.27 -102.49
CA VAL A 240 -73.50 -13.92 -102.02
C VAL A 240 -74.05 -12.76 -102.84
N GLU A 241 -73.29 -11.69 -103.07
CA GLU A 241 -73.68 -10.57 -103.93
C GLU A 241 -73.94 -11.02 -105.38
N ALA A 242 -73.12 -11.92 -105.93
CA ALA A 242 -73.34 -12.48 -107.26
C ALA A 242 -74.57 -13.39 -107.31
N LEU A 243 -74.85 -14.16 -106.25
CA LEU A 243 -76.04 -14.98 -106.13
C LEU A 243 -77.29 -14.14 -105.90
N GLU A 244 -77.21 -13.05 -105.13
CA GLU A 244 -78.26 -12.05 -104.95
C GLU A 244 -78.51 -11.29 -106.26
N ALA A 245 -77.46 -10.93 -107.01
CA ALA A 245 -77.57 -10.34 -108.34
C ALA A 245 -78.15 -11.32 -109.37
N ALA A 246 -77.82 -12.62 -109.27
CA ALA A 246 -78.41 -13.68 -110.09
C ALA A 246 -79.87 -14.00 -109.66
N ASN A 247 -80.22 -13.78 -108.40
CA ASN A 247 -81.59 -13.88 -107.87
C ASN A 247 -82.40 -12.57 -108.00
N CYS A 248 -81.87 -11.51 -108.61
CA CYS A 248 -82.62 -10.28 -108.80
C CYS A 248 -83.45 -10.30 -110.08
N MET A 249 -84.72 -10.69 -109.92
CA MET A 249 -85.81 -9.82 -110.36
C MET A 249 -85.67 -8.41 -109.73
N PRO A 250 -86.08 -7.32 -110.39
CA PRO A 250 -85.69 -5.97 -109.96
C PRO A 250 -86.64 -5.33 -108.93
N LEU A 251 -86.02 -4.42 -108.12
CA LEU A 251 -86.50 -3.18 -107.46
C LEU A 251 -86.50 -3.18 -105.91
N PRO A 252 -86.25 -2.03 -105.22
CA PRO A 252 -85.47 -0.83 -105.60
C PRO A 252 -84.49 -0.31 -104.51
N LYS A 253 -83.53 0.52 -104.96
CA LYS A 253 -82.75 1.55 -104.22
C LYS A 253 -83.68 2.48 -103.41
N GLU A 254 -83.36 3.04 -102.24
CA GLU A 254 -82.25 3.91 -101.78
C GLU A 254 -82.58 4.32 -100.31
N PRO A 255 -81.86 5.21 -99.57
CA PRO A 255 -80.42 5.48 -99.42
C PRO A 255 -79.95 5.43 -97.94
N ASN A 256 -78.62 5.51 -97.75
CA ASN A 256 -77.81 6.13 -96.68
C ASN A 256 -78.51 6.63 -95.39
N ASP A 257 -77.92 6.57 -94.19
CA ASP A 257 -76.62 7.17 -93.89
C ASP A 257 -76.20 6.86 -92.43
N ASN A 258 -74.89 6.65 -92.21
CA ASN A 258 -74.08 6.99 -91.03
C ASN A 258 -74.60 6.67 -89.59
N GLY A 259 -73.83 6.10 -88.67
CA GLY A 259 -72.40 5.90 -88.62
C GLY A 259 -71.96 5.48 -87.21
N ARG A 260 -70.74 4.94 -87.20
CA ARG A 260 -69.82 4.70 -86.08
C ARG A 260 -69.99 5.54 -84.80
N LYS A 261 -69.81 4.78 -83.70
CA LYS A 261 -68.91 4.99 -82.53
C LYS A 261 -69.02 6.28 -81.70
N ALA A 262 -68.77 6.02 -80.42
CA ALA A 262 -67.90 6.76 -79.51
C ALA A 262 -68.62 7.45 -78.34
N VAL A 263 -68.39 6.83 -77.17
CA VAL A 263 -68.01 7.48 -75.91
C VAL A 263 -67.32 8.83 -76.17
N PRO A 264 -67.64 9.89 -75.39
CA PRO A 264 -66.58 10.40 -74.53
C PRO A 264 -67.04 10.85 -73.14
N ASP A 265 -66.09 10.65 -72.22
CA ASP A 265 -65.72 11.46 -71.06
C ASP A 265 -66.58 12.69 -70.70
N LYS A 266 -66.95 12.73 -69.42
CA LYS A 266 -66.87 13.97 -68.65
C LYS A 266 -65.76 13.86 -67.63
N GLN A 267 -64.69 14.57 -67.97
CA GLN A 267 -63.74 15.18 -67.05
C GLN A 267 -64.42 15.94 -65.91
N ALA A 268 -63.64 15.99 -64.83
CA ALA A 268 -63.55 17.04 -63.84
C ALA A 268 -64.74 17.21 -62.91
N THR A 269 -64.46 17.12 -61.61
CA THR A 269 -64.19 18.35 -60.86
C THR A 269 -63.34 18.05 -59.64
N ASP A 270 -62.25 18.79 -59.54
CA ASP A 270 -61.60 19.18 -58.30
C ASP A 270 -62.63 19.61 -57.26
N ASP A 271 -62.42 19.22 -56.01
CA ASP A 271 -62.30 20.17 -54.90
C ASP A 271 -62.20 19.41 -53.57
N ALA A 272 -61.11 19.65 -52.85
CA ALA A 272 -61.18 20.18 -51.49
C ALA A 272 -59.75 20.27 -50.94
N ALA A 273 -59.16 21.45 -51.14
CA ALA A 273 -58.05 21.94 -50.34
C ALA A 273 -58.40 21.88 -48.85
N ARG A 274 -57.54 21.22 -48.07
CA ARG A 274 -57.31 21.54 -46.67
C ARG A 274 -55.87 21.99 -46.51
N ASP A 275 -55.73 23.30 -46.58
CA ASP A 275 -54.90 24.14 -45.71
C ASP A 275 -53.99 23.40 -44.73
N ILE A 276 -52.78 23.08 -45.19
CA ILE A 276 -51.58 23.08 -44.35
C ILE A 276 -50.52 23.82 -45.16
N THR A 277 -50.17 25.00 -44.70
CA THR A 277 -49.03 25.79 -45.16
C THR A 277 -47.76 24.93 -45.08
N ILE A 278 -47.39 24.27 -46.17
CA ILE A 278 -46.10 23.59 -46.33
C ILE A 278 -45.07 24.71 -46.54
N GLN A 279 -44.51 25.23 -45.43
CA GLN A 279 -43.17 25.82 -45.50
C GLN A 279 -42.26 24.77 -46.14
N ALA A 280 -41.52 25.14 -47.17
CA ALA A 280 -40.66 24.27 -47.94
C ALA A 280 -39.75 23.44 -47.00
N LEU A 281 -40.18 22.21 -46.69
CA LEU A 281 -39.38 21.29 -45.91
C LEU A 281 -38.37 20.71 -46.87
N ASN A 282 -37.10 21.04 -46.66
CA ASN A 282 -36.02 20.38 -47.38
C ASN A 282 -35.91 18.97 -46.79
N PRO A 283 -36.23 17.89 -47.53
CA PRO A 283 -36.26 16.55 -46.96
C PRO A 283 -34.86 16.19 -46.47
N ARG A 284 -34.74 15.77 -45.21
CA ARG A 284 -33.46 15.34 -44.64
C ARG A 284 -33.20 13.89 -45.03
N ASN A 285 -31.92 13.52 -45.17
CA ASN A 285 -31.56 12.13 -45.43
C ASN A 285 -32.02 11.25 -44.25
N GLY A 286 -32.97 10.35 -44.50
CA GLY A 286 -33.55 9.46 -43.48
C GLY A 286 -32.52 8.60 -42.76
N ALA A 287 -31.46 8.14 -43.46
CA ALA A 287 -30.39 7.37 -42.82
C ALA A 287 -29.58 8.22 -41.83
N ARG A 288 -29.36 9.50 -42.14
CA ARG A 288 -28.68 10.44 -41.22
C ARG A 288 -29.57 10.76 -40.02
N VAL A 289 -30.87 10.93 -40.24
CA VAL A 289 -31.84 11.15 -39.15
C VAL A 289 -31.90 9.95 -38.21
N ALA A 290 -31.99 8.73 -38.75
CA ALA A 290 -32.02 7.49 -37.97
C ALA A 290 -30.75 7.30 -37.13
N GLU A 291 -29.58 7.61 -37.69
CA GLU A 291 -28.30 7.52 -36.97
C GLU A 291 -28.22 8.54 -35.83
N VAL A 292 -28.52 9.81 -36.11
CA VAL A 292 -28.51 10.86 -35.08
C VAL A 292 -29.53 10.56 -33.98
N MET A 293 -30.70 10.01 -34.31
CA MET A 293 -31.70 9.59 -33.32
C MET A 293 -31.27 8.39 -32.46
N ARG A 294 -30.37 7.55 -32.96
CA ARG A 294 -29.79 6.44 -32.18
C ARG A 294 -28.72 6.95 -31.22
N GLU A 295 -27.92 7.92 -31.66
CA GLU A 295 -26.82 8.50 -30.87
C GLU A 295 -27.28 9.59 -29.89
N THR A 296 -28.49 10.15 -30.07
CA THR A 296 -28.99 11.23 -29.21
C THR A 296 -29.48 10.71 -27.85
N PRO A 297 -28.79 11.03 -26.74
CA PRO A 297 -29.25 10.66 -25.41
C PRO A 297 -30.51 11.43 -25.01
N GLY A 298 -31.42 10.75 -24.28
CA GLY A 298 -32.67 11.35 -23.80
C GLY A 298 -33.89 11.09 -24.70
N LEU A 299 -33.73 10.33 -25.78
CA LEU A 299 -34.82 9.77 -26.58
C LEU A 299 -35.28 8.39 -26.07
N ASP A 300 -34.63 7.86 -25.03
CA ASP A 300 -34.85 6.50 -24.48
C ASP A 300 -36.25 6.31 -23.88
N ALA A 301 -36.90 7.41 -23.49
CA ALA A 301 -38.26 7.40 -22.95
C ALA A 301 -39.35 7.29 -24.04
N LEU A 302 -38.99 7.35 -25.33
CA LEU A 302 -39.95 7.21 -26.44
C LEU A 302 -40.26 5.75 -26.73
N THR A 303 -41.53 5.44 -26.96
CA THR A 303 -41.94 4.14 -27.49
C THR A 303 -41.48 3.98 -28.95
N SER A 304 -41.44 2.74 -29.47
CA SER A 304 -41.07 2.48 -30.87
C SER A 304 -41.91 3.28 -31.85
N VAL A 305 -43.23 3.36 -31.62
CA VAL A 305 -44.17 4.12 -32.44
C VAL A 305 -43.87 5.62 -32.43
N GLN A 306 -43.56 6.19 -31.25
CA GLN A 306 -43.20 7.61 -31.13
C GLN A 306 -41.85 7.91 -31.78
N ARG A 307 -40.90 6.98 -31.71
CA ARG A 307 -39.60 7.10 -32.36
C ARG A 307 -39.74 7.08 -33.88
N GLU A 308 -40.51 6.15 -34.43
CA GLU A 308 -40.82 6.10 -35.87
C GLU A 308 -41.59 7.33 -36.35
N GLN A 309 -42.46 7.89 -35.52
CA GLN A 309 -43.17 9.14 -35.83
C GLN A 309 -42.21 10.34 -35.88
N LEU A 310 -41.31 10.44 -34.89
CA LEU A 310 -40.29 11.49 -34.83
C LEU A 310 -39.32 11.41 -36.02
N GLU A 311 -38.86 10.20 -36.36
CA GLU A 311 -37.97 9.95 -37.50
C GLU A 311 -38.61 10.38 -38.83
N ARG A 312 -39.86 9.97 -39.07
CA ARG A 312 -40.60 10.38 -40.27
C ARG A 312 -40.79 11.88 -40.36
N SER A 313 -41.08 12.54 -39.24
CA SER A 313 -41.28 13.99 -39.16
C SER A 313 -39.98 14.76 -39.45
N LEU A 314 -38.87 14.32 -38.86
CA LEU A 314 -37.55 14.91 -39.08
C LEU A 314 -37.01 14.66 -40.50
N ALA A 315 -37.25 13.47 -41.06
CA ALA A 315 -36.90 13.11 -42.44
C ALA A 315 -37.74 13.89 -43.46
N ALA A 316 -39.01 14.14 -43.15
CA ALA A 316 -39.87 15.03 -43.93
C ALA A 316 -39.41 16.49 -43.88
N GLY A 317 -38.42 16.83 -43.05
CA GLY A 317 -37.77 18.14 -42.96
C GLY A 317 -38.35 19.06 -41.89
N GLU A 318 -39.19 18.54 -40.98
CA GLU A 318 -39.86 19.36 -39.95
C GLU A 318 -38.86 19.96 -38.96
N CYS A 319 -39.17 21.14 -38.41
CA CYS A 319 -38.38 21.76 -37.35
C CYS A 319 -38.22 20.81 -36.16
N VAL A 320 -36.99 20.64 -35.67
CA VAL A 320 -36.62 19.76 -34.55
C VAL A 320 -37.46 20.07 -33.31
N THR A 321 -37.67 21.36 -33.02
CA THR A 321 -38.51 21.83 -31.91
C THR A 321 -39.96 21.37 -32.01
N ARG A 322 -40.55 21.44 -33.22
CA ARG A 322 -41.94 21.04 -33.49
C ARG A 322 -42.09 19.52 -33.48
N ALA A 323 -41.16 18.80 -34.11
CA ALA A 323 -41.14 17.35 -34.16
C ALA A 323 -40.99 16.73 -32.76
N LEU A 324 -40.11 17.29 -31.91
CA LEU A 324 -39.97 16.86 -30.51
C LEU A 324 -41.21 17.20 -29.66
N GLY A 325 -41.86 18.34 -29.90
CA GLY A 325 -43.09 18.72 -29.22
C GLY A 325 -44.28 17.79 -29.53
N GLY A 326 -44.27 17.13 -30.69
CA GLY A 326 -45.27 16.13 -31.07
C GLY A 326 -45.19 14.82 -30.26
N VAL A 327 -44.00 14.48 -29.74
CA VAL A 327 -43.75 13.21 -29.03
C VAL A 327 -43.49 13.37 -27.53
N PHE A 328 -43.03 14.54 -27.09
CA PHE A 328 -42.77 14.85 -25.67
C PHE A 328 -43.70 15.93 -25.13
N ARG A 329 -44.29 15.67 -23.94
CA ARG A 329 -44.99 16.71 -23.16
C ARG A 329 -44.04 17.76 -22.59
N ARG A 330 -42.78 17.38 -22.32
CA ARG A 330 -41.70 18.27 -21.88
C ARG A 330 -40.42 17.85 -22.57
N ILE A 331 -39.88 18.71 -23.42
CA ILE A 331 -38.74 18.39 -24.28
C ILE A 331 -37.46 18.34 -23.44
N PRO A 332 -36.70 17.22 -23.46
CA PRO A 332 -35.39 17.16 -22.83
C PRO A 332 -34.42 18.14 -23.53
N VAL A 333 -33.84 19.06 -22.76
CA VAL A 333 -32.95 20.11 -23.31
C VAL A 333 -31.73 19.51 -24.03
N LEU A 334 -31.22 18.37 -23.54
CA LEU A 334 -30.10 17.66 -24.16
C LEU A 334 -30.47 17.07 -25.52
N ALA A 335 -31.65 16.45 -25.63
CA ALA A 335 -32.12 15.88 -26.90
C ALA A 335 -32.35 16.98 -27.94
N LEU A 336 -32.96 18.10 -27.53
CA LEU A 336 -33.16 19.27 -28.40
C LEU A 336 -31.83 19.84 -28.89
N ARG A 337 -30.87 20.08 -27.99
CA ARG A 337 -29.57 20.66 -28.35
C ARG A 337 -28.80 19.78 -29.33
N ASN A 338 -28.76 18.48 -29.08
CA ASN A 338 -28.01 17.55 -29.92
C ASN A 338 -28.67 17.38 -31.29
N LEU A 339 -30.00 17.23 -31.35
CA LEU A 339 -30.71 17.13 -32.63
C LEU A 339 -30.58 18.39 -33.49
N MET A 340 -30.66 19.59 -32.91
CA MET A 340 -30.45 20.83 -33.68
C MET A 340 -29.02 20.93 -34.23
N ARG A 341 -28.02 20.57 -33.43
CA ARG A 341 -26.60 20.63 -33.83
C ARG A 341 -26.26 19.58 -34.89
N ASP A 342 -26.70 18.35 -34.70
CA ASP A 342 -26.23 17.21 -35.49
C ASP A 342 -27.03 17.07 -36.82
N LEU A 343 -28.26 17.58 -36.86
CA LEU A 343 -29.08 17.71 -38.06
C LEU A 343 -28.95 19.07 -38.77
N ASP A 344 -28.09 19.97 -38.26
CA ASP A 344 -27.85 21.32 -38.79
C ASP A 344 -29.17 22.07 -39.04
N ALA A 345 -30.03 22.09 -38.01
CA ALA A 345 -31.37 22.59 -38.10
C ALA A 345 -31.50 23.93 -37.34
N ASP A 346 -31.90 24.98 -38.06
CA ASP A 346 -32.18 26.32 -37.51
C ASP A 346 -33.46 26.38 -36.66
N CYS A 347 -34.27 25.31 -36.73
CA CYS A 347 -35.51 25.09 -36.01
C CYS A 347 -35.71 23.59 -35.74
#